data_AF-A0A923ZVG6-F1
#
_entry.id   AF-A0A923ZVG6-F1
#
_cell.length_a   1.000
_cell.length_b   1.000
_cell.length_c   1.000
_cell.angle_alpha   90.00
_cell.angle_beta   90.00
_cell.angle_gamma   90.00
#
_symmetry.space_group_name_H-M   'P 1'
#
loop_
_entity.id
_entity.type
_entity.pdbx_description
1 polymer ?
#
loop_
_entity_poly.entity_id
_entity_poly.type
_entity_poly.pdbx_seq_one_letter_code
_entity_poly.pdbx_strand_id
1 'polypeptide(L)'
;ISSQLKFPENFGNNFDAFDEMISDLDWLKEDHIYLIFRNYDDFLSEENDEGREILLTILDDSSAEWRRMDGEGKSLKMLIEPSELGEDDLNTLGIEYENA
;
A
#
# COMPACT_ATOMS: atom_id res chain seq x y z
N ILE A 1 8.39 4.17 -2.68
CA ILE A 1 7.15 3.63 -3.27
C ILE A 1 6.83 4.28 -4.63
N SER A 2 6.64 5.60 -4.69
CA SER A 2 6.22 6.34 -5.90
C SER A 2 7.02 6.04 -7.18
N SER A 3 8.35 5.93 -7.09
CA SER A 3 9.20 5.59 -8.23
C SER A 3 9.00 4.17 -8.76
N GLN A 4 8.71 3.19 -7.89
CA GLN A 4 8.47 1.80 -8.28
C GLN A 4 7.12 1.65 -8.97
N LEU A 5 6.11 2.38 -8.49
CA LEU A 5 4.78 2.43 -9.08
C LEU A 5 4.68 3.42 -10.26
N LYS A 6 5.79 4.08 -10.62
CA LYS A 6 5.87 5.03 -11.74
C LYS A 6 4.83 6.15 -11.66
N PHE A 7 4.64 6.70 -10.47
CA PHE A 7 3.71 7.82 -10.25
C PHE A 7 4.01 8.97 -11.21
N PRO A 8 2.98 9.63 -11.78
CA PRO A 8 3.15 10.79 -12.66
C PRO A 8 3.91 11.96 -12.02
N GLU A 9 4.48 12.84 -12.86
CA GLU A 9 5.32 13.97 -12.39
C GLU A 9 4.57 15.00 -11.52
N ASN A 10 3.24 15.02 -11.57
CA ASN A 10 2.40 15.87 -10.71
C ASN A 10 2.15 15.28 -9.31
N PHE A 11 2.88 14.24 -8.90
CA PHE A 11 2.78 13.68 -7.56
C PHE A 11 3.16 14.71 -6.48
N GLY A 12 2.19 15.03 -5.62
CA GLY A 12 2.28 16.10 -4.61
C GLY A 12 3.16 15.82 -3.40
N ASN A 13 3.76 14.62 -3.29
CA ASN A 13 4.63 14.19 -2.17
C ASN A 13 4.01 14.38 -0.78
N ASN A 14 2.73 14.03 -0.61
CA ASN A 14 2.02 14.02 0.67
C ASN A 14 1.00 12.86 0.69
N PHE A 15 0.35 12.61 1.84
CA PHE A 15 -0.60 11.51 1.99
C PHE A 15 -1.83 11.63 1.09
N ASP A 16 -2.40 12.83 0.95
CA ASP A 16 -3.56 13.05 0.06
C ASP A 16 -3.21 12.68 -1.39
N ALA A 17 -2.05 13.14 -1.87
CA ALA A 17 -1.57 12.81 -3.22
C ALA A 17 -1.19 11.33 -3.36
N PHE A 18 -0.81 10.67 -2.26
CA PHE A 18 -0.52 9.23 -2.28
C PHE A 18 -1.81 8.41 -2.38
N ASP A 19 -2.82 8.77 -1.60
CA ASP A 19 -4.16 8.17 -1.62
C ASP A 19 -4.79 8.25 -3.01
N GLU A 20 -4.76 9.42 -3.64
CA GLU A 20 -5.23 9.59 -5.02
C GLU A 20 -4.51 8.65 -6.00
N MET A 21 -3.18 8.53 -5.88
CA MET A 21 -2.36 7.76 -6.82
C MET A 21 -2.42 6.25 -6.60
N ILE A 22 -2.60 5.77 -5.37
CA ILE A 22 -2.69 4.34 -5.11
C ILE A 22 -4.11 3.80 -5.37
N SER A 23 -5.12 4.67 -5.23
CA SER A 23 -6.49 4.39 -5.62
C SER A 23 -6.64 4.20 -7.12
N ASP A 24 -5.91 4.99 -7.93
CA ASP A 24 -5.96 4.96 -9.38
C ASP A 24 -4.56 4.76 -9.98
N LEU A 25 -4.27 3.53 -10.39
CA LEU A 25 -3.00 3.13 -11.00
C LEU A 25 -3.14 2.91 -12.52
N ASP A 26 -4.07 3.62 -13.19
CA ASP A 26 -4.42 3.40 -14.60
C ASP A 26 -3.28 3.61 -15.61
N TRP A 27 -2.16 4.21 -15.21
CA TRP A 27 -0.95 4.29 -16.05
C TRP A 27 -0.14 2.99 -16.08
N LEU A 28 -0.40 2.06 -15.15
CA LEU A 28 0.17 0.71 -15.18
C LEU A 28 -0.63 -0.17 -16.15
N LYS A 29 0.04 -1.11 -16.79
CA LYS A 29 -0.61 -2.06 -17.72
C LYS A 29 -1.05 -3.34 -17.03
N GLU A 30 -0.62 -3.50 -15.80
CA GLU A 30 -0.79 -4.68 -14.98
C GLU A 30 -2.16 -4.63 -14.28
N ASP A 31 -3.01 -5.62 -14.56
CA ASP A 31 -4.30 -5.73 -13.89
C ASP A 31 -4.14 -6.18 -12.43
N HIS A 32 -3.10 -6.97 -12.14
CA HIS A 32 -2.82 -7.48 -10.79
C HIS A 32 -1.51 -6.89 -10.27
N ILE A 33 -1.62 -6.13 -9.18
CA ILE A 33 -0.51 -5.42 -8.55
C ILE A 33 -0.30 -5.98 -7.14
N TYR A 34 0.93 -6.40 -6.85
CA TYR A 34 1.35 -6.90 -5.55
C TYR A 34 2.33 -5.91 -4.94
N LEU A 35 1.96 -5.33 -3.80
CA LEU A 35 2.83 -4.50 -2.98
C LEU A 35 3.54 -5.40 -1.96
N ILE A 36 4.85 -5.57 -2.12
CA ILE A 36 5.64 -6.45 -1.26
C ILE A 36 6.49 -5.57 -0.34
N PHE A 37 6.15 -5.57 0.96
CA PHE A 37 6.93 -4.91 1.99
C PHE A 37 8.06 -5.83 2.45
N ARG A 38 9.27 -5.46 2.06
CA ARG A 38 10.52 -6.12 2.46
C ARG A 38 11.21 -5.31 3.52
N ASN A 39 11.88 -5.98 4.44
CA ASN A 39 12.55 -5.33 5.57
C ASN A 39 11.60 -4.33 6.26
N TYR A 40 10.40 -4.77 6.64
CA TYR A 40 9.36 -3.87 7.14
C TYR A 40 9.85 -3.03 8.34
N ASP A 41 10.65 -3.63 9.22
CA ASP A 41 11.28 -2.97 10.36
C ASP A 41 12.09 -1.72 9.95
N ASP A 42 12.67 -1.71 8.75
CA ASP A 42 13.42 -0.58 8.19
C ASP A 42 12.51 0.38 7.39
N PHE A 43 11.45 -0.14 6.78
CA PHE A 43 10.61 0.50 5.76
C PHE A 43 9.98 1.84 6.20
N LEU A 44 9.70 1.99 7.51
CA LEU A 44 9.16 3.21 8.12
C LEU A 44 9.86 3.58 9.43
N SER A 45 11.10 3.11 9.61
CA SER A 45 11.88 3.32 10.84
C SER A 45 12.16 4.79 11.19
N GLU A 46 12.08 5.70 10.21
CA GLU A 46 12.29 7.14 10.40
C GLU A 46 10.97 7.93 10.59
N GLU A 47 9.82 7.30 10.35
CA GLU A 47 8.50 7.92 10.49
C GLU A 47 7.93 7.72 11.90
N ASN A 48 7.05 8.61 12.33
CA ASN A 48 6.33 8.42 13.59
C ASN A 48 5.18 7.39 13.42
N ASP A 49 4.66 6.89 14.54
CA ASP A 49 3.58 5.90 14.52
C ASP A 49 2.35 6.41 13.75
N GLU A 50 1.97 7.68 13.92
CA GLU A 50 0.83 8.29 13.21
C GLU A 50 1.01 8.27 11.68
N GLY A 51 2.18 8.63 11.16
CA GLY A 51 2.46 8.61 9.73
C GLY A 51 2.47 7.20 9.16
N ARG A 52 2.98 6.24 9.93
CA ARG A 52 2.93 4.81 9.59
C ARG A 52 1.50 4.30 9.52
N GLU A 53 0.68 4.60 10.52
CA GLU A 53 -0.74 4.20 10.56
C GLU A 53 -1.54 4.80 9.38
N ILE A 54 -1.33 6.09 9.07
CA ILE A 54 -1.98 6.75 7.93
C ILE A 54 -1.62 6.06 6.62
N LEU A 55 -0.33 5.78 6.39
CA LEU A 55 0.12 5.13 5.16
C LEU A 55 -0.52 3.74 4.99
N LEU A 56 -0.51 2.92 6.05
CA LEU A 56 -1.07 1.57 6.02
C LEU A 56 -2.58 1.60 5.79
N THR A 57 -3.29 2.56 6.41
CA THR A 57 -4.73 2.74 6.23
C THR A 57 -5.05 3.08 4.77
N ILE A 58 -4.32 4.02 4.15
CA ILE A 58 -4.51 4.36 2.72
C ILE A 58 -4.32 3.14 1.83
N LEU A 59 -3.30 2.33 2.10
CA LEU A 59 -3.00 1.12 1.34
C LEU A 59 -4.11 0.06 1.47
N ASP A 60 -4.64 -0.14 2.69
CA ASP A 60 -5.75 -1.07 2.93
C ASP A 60 -7.05 -0.60 2.28
N ASP A 61 -7.40 0.68 2.44
CA ASP A 61 -8.57 1.28 1.81
C ASP A 61 -8.51 1.14 0.29
N SER A 62 -7.36 1.44 -0.31
CA SER A 62 -7.14 1.25 -1.75
C SER A 62 -7.29 -0.22 -2.14
N SER A 63 -6.67 -1.15 -1.41
CA SER A 63 -6.82 -2.59 -1.64
C SER A 63 -8.28 -3.05 -1.54
N ALA A 64 -9.05 -2.52 -0.60
CA ALA A 64 -10.47 -2.80 -0.44
C ALA A 64 -11.32 -2.26 -1.61
N GLU A 65 -11.04 -1.04 -2.09
CA GLU A 65 -11.72 -0.47 -3.25
C GLU A 65 -11.45 -1.27 -4.53
N TRP A 66 -10.19 -1.66 -4.78
CA TRP A 66 -9.85 -2.50 -5.93
C TRP A 66 -10.60 -3.84 -5.91
N ARG A 67 -10.76 -4.47 -4.73
CA ARG A 67 -11.57 -5.68 -4.54
C ARG A 67 -13.07 -5.46 -4.81
N ARG A 68 -13.59 -4.24 -4.66
CA ARG A 68 -14.99 -3.91 -5.01
C ARG A 68 -15.17 -3.72 -6.51
N MET A 69 -14.10 -3.35 -7.21
CA MET A 69 -14.04 -3.18 -8.67
C MET A 69 -13.75 -4.50 -9.42
N ASP A 70 -13.65 -5.62 -8.71
CA ASP A 70 -13.25 -6.97 -9.18
C ASP A 70 -14.09 -7.53 -10.37
N GLY A 71 -15.16 -6.84 -10.77
CA GLY A 71 -15.81 -7.06 -12.07
C GLY A 71 -14.94 -6.77 -13.30
N GLU A 72 -13.84 -6.02 -13.13
CA GLU A 72 -12.89 -5.68 -14.20
C GLU A 72 -11.64 -6.58 -14.24
N GLY A 73 -11.49 -7.52 -13.30
CA GLY A 73 -10.33 -8.42 -13.21
C GLY A 73 -9.06 -7.73 -12.70
N LYS A 74 -9.16 -6.52 -12.15
CA LYS A 74 -8.06 -5.79 -11.52
C LYS A 74 -7.98 -6.07 -10.02
N SER A 75 -6.77 -6.14 -9.46
CA SER A 75 -6.58 -6.34 -8.01
C SER A 75 -5.30 -5.69 -7.50
N LEU A 76 -5.38 -5.07 -6.32
CA LEU A 76 -4.24 -4.63 -5.52
C LEU A 76 -4.16 -5.51 -4.27
N LYS A 77 -2.98 -6.07 -3.97
CA LYS A 77 -2.76 -6.90 -2.77
C LYS A 77 -1.50 -6.49 -2.03
N MET A 78 -1.57 -6.54 -0.70
CA MET A 78 -0.43 -6.31 0.18
C MET A 78 0.17 -7.64 0.65
N LEU A 79 1.49 -7.74 0.55
CA LEU A 79 2.27 -8.84 1.06
C LEU A 79 3.41 -8.30 1.93
N ILE A 80 3.72 -9.04 2.99
CA ILE A 80 4.78 -8.68 3.91
C ILE A 80 5.75 -9.86 4.09
N GLU A 81 7.05 -9.57 4.12
CA GLU A 81 8.05 -10.53 4.60
C GLU A 81 7.95 -10.69 6.12
N PRO A 82 8.33 -11.83 6.71
CA PRO A 82 8.25 -12.03 8.16
C PRO A 82 8.87 -10.88 8.95
N SER A 83 8.05 -10.23 9.78
CA SER A 83 8.42 -9.04 10.57
C SER A 83 7.51 -8.95 11.79
N GLU A 84 8.09 -8.98 12.99
CA GLU A 84 7.31 -8.86 14.23
C GLU A 84 6.62 -7.48 14.31
N LEU A 85 7.31 -6.42 13.90
CA LEU A 85 6.76 -5.06 13.91
C LEU A 85 5.61 -4.91 12.90
N GLY A 86 5.80 -5.43 11.68
CA GLY A 86 4.78 -5.30 10.64
C GLY A 86 3.56 -6.15 10.90
N GLU A 87 3.73 -7.35 11.45
CA GLU A 87 2.60 -8.14 11.92
C GLU A 87 1.85 -7.41 13.05
N ASP A 88 2.55 -6.79 14.01
CA ASP A 88 1.93 -6.03 15.11
C ASP A 88 1.15 -4.81 14.61
N ASP A 89 1.73 -4.00 13.72
CA ASP A 89 1.07 -2.84 13.13
C ASP A 89 -0.20 -3.25 12.36
N LEU A 90 -0.08 -4.23 11.45
CA LEU A 90 -1.20 -4.68 10.61
C LEU A 90 -2.31 -5.30 11.46
N ASN A 91 -1.97 -6.09 12.48
CA ASN A 91 -2.94 -6.65 13.42
C ASN A 91 -3.63 -5.57 14.27
N THR A 92 -2.88 -4.56 14.71
CA THR A 92 -3.41 -3.43 15.50
C THR A 92 -4.43 -2.62 14.68
N LEU A 93 -4.14 -2.41 13.40
CA LEU A 93 -5.02 -1.70 12.48
C LEU A 93 -6.15 -2.58 11.90
N GLY A 94 -6.09 -3.90 12.08
CA GLY A 94 -7.07 -4.84 11.54
C GLY A 94 -6.98 -5.02 10.02
N ILE A 95 -5.80 -4.79 9.45
CA ILE A 95 -5.53 -4.85 8.01
C ILE A 95 -5.25 -6.30 7.59
N GLU A 96 -5.89 -6.74 6.51
CA GLU A 96 -5.64 -8.08 5.94
C GLU A 96 -4.35 -8.09 5.12
N TYR A 97 -3.50 -9.11 5.33
CA TYR A 97 -2.25 -9.29 4.58
C TYR A 97 -1.95 -10.77 4.28
N GLU A 98 -1.10 -10.99 3.27
CA GLU A 98 -0.54 -12.31 2.93
C GLU A 98 0.98 -12.32 3.17
N ASN A 99 1.54 -13.47 3.53
CA ASN A 99 3.00 -13.61 3.64
C ASN A 99 3.63 -13.74 2.25
N ALA A 100 4.73 -13.01 2.02
CA ALA A 100 5.50 -13.00 0.76
C ALA A 100 6.40 -14.23 0.57
#